data_AF-A0A842MSW2-F1
#
_entry.id   AF-A0A842MSW2-F1
#
_cell.length_a   1.000
_cell.length_b   1.000
_cell.length_c   1.000
_cell.angle_alpha   90.00
_cell.angle_beta   90.00
_cell.angle_gamma   90.00
#
_symmetry.space_group_name_H-M   'P 1'
#
loop_
_entity.id
_entity.type
_entity.pdbx_description
1 polymer ?
#
loop_
_entity_poly.entity_id
_entity_poly.type
_entity_poly.pdbx_seq_one_letter_code
_entity_poly.pdbx_strand_id
1 'polypeptide(L)'
;MRRDFGDAMPKGKRIKSIAVEASKTFSQEIKKFEEIMSRFFSIPLVTYGEAGGSFDALMQIKEMPPGLVITFKSLPEMVEIGPRIRVSHLIWDLMPP
;
A
#
# COMPACT_ATOMS: atom_id res chain seq x y z
N MET A 1 6.52 -25.67 3.06
CA MET A 1 6.32 -25.44 1.61
C MET A 1 7.19 -24.25 1.21
N ARG A 2 8.38 -24.49 0.67
CA ARG A 2 9.27 -23.43 0.15
C ARG A 2 8.82 -23.12 -1.27
N ARG A 3 8.60 -21.84 -1.61
CA ARG A 3 8.31 -21.43 -2.98
C ARG A 3 9.63 -21.34 -3.73
N ASP A 4 9.90 -22.33 -4.56
CA ASP A 4 11.00 -22.31 -5.51
C ASP A 4 10.61 -21.38 -6.67
N PHE A 5 11.06 -20.12 -6.60
CA PHE A 5 10.94 -19.20 -7.72
C PHE A 5 12.01 -19.53 -8.75
N GLY A 6 11.71 -20.46 -9.66
CA GLY A 6 12.56 -20.76 -10.81
C GLY A 6 12.70 -19.58 -11.76
N ASP A 7 13.85 -19.51 -12.46
CA ASP A 7 14.31 -18.49 -13.42
C ASP A 7 13.37 -18.20 -14.62
N ALA A 8 12.15 -18.74 -14.63
CA ALA A 8 11.20 -18.70 -15.74
C ALA A 8 9.92 -17.91 -15.46
N MET A 9 9.86 -17.07 -14.41
CA MET A 9 8.83 -16.03 -14.38
C MET A 9 9.12 -15.04 -15.52
N PRO A 10 8.15 -14.71 -16.41
CA PRO A 10 8.26 -13.51 -17.23
C PRO A 10 8.65 -12.41 -16.26
N LYS A 11 9.82 -11.77 -16.44
CA LYS A 11 10.26 -10.71 -15.54
C LYS A 11 9.13 -9.69 -15.51
N GLY A 12 8.31 -9.73 -14.46
CA GLY A 12 7.12 -8.90 -14.36
C GLY A 12 7.53 -7.45 -14.57
N LYS A 13 6.63 -6.62 -15.12
CA LYS A 13 6.90 -5.19 -15.33
C LYS A 13 7.60 -4.65 -14.08
N ARG A 14 8.86 -4.23 -14.23
CA ARG A 14 9.64 -3.70 -13.11
C ARG A 14 8.99 -2.39 -12.69
N ILE A 15 8.46 -2.35 -11.48
CA ILE A 15 7.89 -1.15 -10.87
C ILE A 15 9.06 -0.20 -10.55
N LYS A 16 9.02 1.02 -11.10
CA LYS A 16 10.04 2.04 -10.88
C LYS A 16 9.55 3.19 -10.01
N SER A 17 8.25 3.46 -10.04
CA SER A 17 7.63 4.56 -9.30
C SER A 17 6.37 4.11 -8.57
N ILE A 18 6.20 4.61 -7.35
CA ILE A 18 5.05 4.34 -6.49
C ILE A 18 4.64 5.62 -5.77
N ALA A 19 3.34 5.76 -5.53
CA ALA A 19 2.76 6.78 -4.68
C ALA A 19 1.78 6.15 -3.67
N VAL A 20 1.51 6.85 -2.57
CA VAL A 20 0.37 6.54 -1.71
C VAL A 20 -0.88 7.14 -2.34
N GLU A 21 -1.95 6.35 -2.47
CA GLU A 21 -3.24 6.86 -2.90
C GLU A 21 -3.96 7.53 -1.73
N ALA A 22 -4.27 8.82 -1.87
CA ALA A 22 -5.14 9.54 -0.96
C ALA A 22 -6.56 8.98 -1.06
N SER A 23 -7.03 8.30 -0.01
CA SER A 23 -8.36 7.70 -0.02
C SER A 23 -9.46 8.76 0.15
N LYS A 24 -10.62 8.49 -0.46
CA LYS A 24 -11.83 9.31 -0.31
C LYS A 24 -12.59 9.04 1.00
N THR A 25 -11.95 8.39 1.98
CA THR A 25 -12.58 8.04 3.25
C THR A 25 -12.77 9.27 4.15
N PHE A 26 -13.71 9.20 5.08
CA PHE A 26 -13.86 10.17 6.16
C PHE A 26 -13.04 9.79 7.41
N SER A 27 -12.46 8.59 7.46
CA SER A 27 -11.62 8.13 8.56
C SER A 27 -10.34 8.97 8.67
N GLN A 28 -10.21 9.71 9.78
CA GLN A 28 -9.01 10.50 10.08
C GLN A 28 -7.79 9.62 10.33
N GLU A 29 -7.99 8.43 10.87
CA GLU A 29 -6.93 7.45 11.13
C GLU A 29 -6.24 7.05 9.82
N ILE A 30 -7.03 6.70 8.80
CA ILE A 30 -6.49 6.31 7.49
C ILE A 30 -5.73 7.47 6.85
N LYS A 31 -6.29 8.69 6.86
CA LYS A 31 -5.61 9.87 6.30
C LYS A 31 -4.27 10.14 6.98
N LYS A 32 -4.22 10.08 8.31
CA LYS A 32 -2.98 10.21 9.07
C LYS A 32 -1.98 9.11 8.72
N PHE A 33 -2.46 7.88 8.52
CA PHE A 33 -1.61 6.74 8.16
C PHE A 33 -1.05 6.87 6.74
N GLU A 34 -1.84 7.35 5.78
CA GLU A 34 -1.41 7.69 4.42
C GLU A 34 -0.29 8.73 4.42
N GLU A 35 -0.47 9.82 5.18
CA GLU A 35 0.55 10.87 5.36
C GLU A 35 1.84 10.32 6.00
N ILE A 36 1.71 9.50 7.05
CA ILE A 36 2.85 8.85 7.71
C ILE A 36 3.60 7.96 6.73
N MET A 37 2.90 7.15 5.93
CA MET A 37 3.52 6.26 4.95
C MET A 37 4.19 7.03 3.83
N SER A 38 3.54 8.08 3.32
CA SER A 38 4.13 8.99 2.34
C SER A 38 5.45 9.57 2.86
N ARG A 39 5.45 10.09 4.10
CA ARG A 39 6.65 10.65 4.73
C ARG A 39 7.71 9.59 5.02
N PHE A 40 7.32 8.43 5.55
CA PHE A 40 8.24 7.36 5.94
C PHE A 40 9.00 6.81 4.74
N PHE A 41 8.29 6.52 3.64
CA PHE A 41 8.91 6.02 2.41
C PHE A 41 9.44 7.13 1.50
N SER A 42 9.19 8.40 1.83
CA SER A 42 9.52 9.55 0.98
C SER A 42 8.93 9.43 -0.43
N ILE A 43 7.67 8.99 -0.51
CA ILE A 43 6.91 8.84 -1.75
C ILE A 43 5.69 9.77 -1.73
N PRO A 44 5.24 10.29 -2.88
CA PRO A 44 4.17 11.27 -2.90
C PRO A 44 2.82 10.67 -2.50
N LEU A 45 1.97 11.52 -1.92
CA LEU A 45 0.55 11.25 -1.68
C LEU A 45 -0.25 11.89 -2.82
N VAL A 46 -1.01 11.08 -3.57
CA VAL A 46 -1.73 11.53 -4.78
C VAL A 46 -3.12 10.92 -4.84
N THR A 47 -4.05 11.56 -5.54
CA THR A 47 -5.31 10.94 -5.93
C THR A 47 -5.11 9.99 -7.12
N TYR A 48 -6.03 9.05 -7.32
CA TYR A 48 -5.99 8.16 -8.49
C TYR A 48 -5.88 8.91 -9.83
N GLY A 49 -6.59 10.04 -9.96
CA GLY A 49 -6.58 10.85 -11.18
C GLY A 49 -5.21 11.48 -11.46
N GLU A 50 -4.50 11.92 -10.42
CA GLU A 50 -3.15 12.48 -10.52
C GLU A 50 -2.10 11.39 -10.78
N ALA A 51 -2.37 10.16 -10.35
CA ALA A 51 -1.45 9.05 -10.49
C ALA A 51 -1.37 8.50 -11.93
N GLY A 52 -2.45 8.64 -12.70
CA GLY A 52 -2.56 8.11 -14.06
C GLY A 52 -1.44 8.63 -14.97
N GLY A 53 -0.60 7.71 -15.46
CA GLY A 53 0.51 8.03 -16.36
C GLY A 53 1.80 8.51 -15.69
N SER A 54 1.78 8.79 -14.38
CA SER A 54 2.93 9.29 -13.62
C SER A 54 3.60 8.22 -12.76
N PHE A 55 2.83 7.21 -12.32
CA PHE A 55 3.31 6.15 -11.43
C PHE A 55 3.04 4.76 -12.01
N ASP A 56 3.94 3.82 -11.72
CA ASP A 56 3.76 2.41 -12.08
C ASP A 56 2.84 1.67 -11.11
N ALA A 57 2.72 2.15 -9.87
CA ALA A 57 1.93 1.53 -8.82
C ALA A 57 1.39 2.51 -7.77
N LEU A 58 0.35 2.08 -7.05
CA LEU A 58 -0.25 2.78 -5.91
C LEU A 58 -0.22 1.90 -4.67
N MET A 59 0.15 2.49 -3.53
CA MET A 59 -0.13 1.95 -2.20
C MET A 59 -1.53 2.42 -1.76
N GLN A 60 -2.43 1.48 -1.52
CA GLN A 60 -3.79 1.75 -1.03
C GLN A 60 -3.91 1.31 0.42
N ILE A 61 -4.45 2.18 1.26
CA ILE A 61 -4.76 1.86 2.66
C ILE A 61 -6.29 1.85 2.80
N LYS A 62 -6.82 0.80 3.41
CA LYS A 62 -8.27 0.65 3.62
C LYS A 62 -8.57 0.14 5.01
N GLU A 63 -9.68 0.61 5.56
CA GLU A 63 -10.21 0.05 6.80
C GLU A 63 -10.66 -1.39 6.56
N MET A 64 -10.28 -2.26 7.49
CA MET A 64 -10.67 -3.66 7.48
C MET A 64 -10.71 -4.16 8.93
N PRO A 65 -11.87 -4.01 9.62
CA PRO A 65 -12.01 -4.36 11.03
C PRO A 65 -11.44 -5.76 11.35
N PRO A 66 -10.69 -5.93 12.47
CA PRO A 66 -10.42 -4.96 13.55
C PRO A 66 -9.22 -4.02 13.30
N GLY A 67 -8.83 -3.75 12.05
CA GLY A 67 -7.74 -2.82 11.75
C GLY A 67 -7.76 -2.30 10.32
N LEU A 68 -6.61 -2.32 9.65
CA LEU A 68 -6.46 -1.84 8.28
C LEU A 68 -5.73 -2.86 7.40
N VAL A 69 -5.87 -2.69 6.10
CA VAL A 69 -5.11 -3.40 5.10
C VAL A 69 -4.37 -2.41 4.20
N ILE A 70 -3.12 -2.73 3.91
CA ILE A 70 -2.29 -2.05 2.94
C ILE A 70 -2.14 -3.00 1.74
N THR A 71 -2.47 -2.52 0.55
CA THR A 71 -2.27 -3.23 -0.71
C THR A 71 -1.48 -2.37 -1.67
N PHE A 72 -0.85 -3.01 -2.65
CA PHE A 72 -0.16 -2.33 -3.73
C PHE A 72 -0.80 -2.74 -5.05
N LYS A 73 -1.06 -1.79 -5.94
CA LYS A 73 -1.71 -2.05 -7.23
C LYS A 73 -0.91 -1.48 -8.38
N SER A 74 -0.79 -2.22 -9.48
CA SER A 74 -0.19 -1.70 -10.70
C SER A 74 -1.08 -0.67 -11.38
N LEU A 75 -0.49 0.27 -12.11
CA LEU A 75 -1.18 1.17 -13.02
C LEU A 75 -0.79 0.87 -14.49
N PRO A 76 -1.77 0.96 -15.41
CA PRO A 76 -3.18 1.27 -15.18
C PRO A 76 -4.06 0.06 -14.83
N GLU A 77 -3.53 -1.17 -14.79
CA GLU A 77 -4.33 -2.40 -14.76
C GLU A 77 -5.03 -2.65 -13.41
N MET A 78 -4.62 -1.96 -12.35
CA MET A 78 -5.17 -2.06 -10.99
C MET A 78 -5.15 -3.48 -10.40
N VAL A 79 -4.17 -4.27 -10.84
CA VAL A 79 -3.91 -5.62 -10.33
C VAL A 79 -3.08 -5.52 -9.06
N GLU A 80 -3.44 -6.28 -8.03
CA GLU A 80 -2.66 -6.33 -6.79
C GLU A 80 -1.29 -6.96 -7.05
N ILE A 81 -0.24 -6.27 -6.62
CA ILE A 81 1.16 -6.67 -6.76
C ILE A 81 1.83 -6.62 -5.39
N GLY A 82 2.93 -7.36 -5.22
CA GLY A 82 3.68 -7.33 -3.96
C GLY A 82 2.88 -7.87 -2.76
N PRO A 83 3.22 -7.44 -1.54
CA PRO A 83 2.62 -7.97 -0.32
C PRO A 83 1.26 -7.33 0.00
N ARG A 84 0.33 -8.12 0.50
CA ARG A 84 -0.86 -7.64 1.22
C ARG A 84 -0.57 -7.62 2.71
N ILE A 85 -0.60 -6.46 3.34
CA ILE A 85 -0.26 -6.30 4.75
C ILE A 85 -1.54 -6.01 5.53
N ARG A 86 -1.87 -6.85 6.50
CA ARG A 86 -2.95 -6.58 7.46
C ARG A 86 -2.33 -6.09 8.76
N VAL A 87 -2.79 -4.94 9.24
CA VAL A 87 -2.38 -4.36 10.52
C VAL A 87 -3.59 -4.39 11.44
N SER A 88 -3.48 -5.06 12.58
CA SER A 88 -4.50 -5.06 13.62
C SER A 88 -4.17 -4.02 14.69
N HIS A 89 -5.19 -3.42 15.30
CA HIS A 89 -5.04 -2.56 16.48
C HIS A 89 -4.61 -3.32 17.75
N LEU A 90 -4.55 -4.64 17.70
CA LEU A 90 -4.17 -5.46 18.84
C LEU A 90 -2.66 -5.32 19.13
N ILE A 91 -2.39 -4.87 20.35
CA ILE A 91 -1.11 -4.79 21.07
C ILE A 91 -0.36 -3.45 20.93
N TRP A 92 -0.91 -2.41 21.56
CA TRP A 92 -0.08 -1.42 22.28
C TRP A 92 -0.35 -1.41 23.80
N ASP A 93 -1.45 -2.02 24.28
CA ASP A 93 -1.83 -2.04 25.70
C ASP A 93 -1.13 -3.11 26.56
N LEU A 94 -0.28 -3.97 25.99
CA LEU A 94 0.42 -5.04 26.74
C LEU A 94 1.82 -4.66 27.22
N MET A 95 2.26 -3.41 27.03
CA MET A 95 3.51 -2.93 27.61
C MET A 95 3.22 -1.74 28.54
N PRO A 96 3.15 -1.95 29.87
CA PRO A 96 3.20 -0.83 30.80
C PRO A 96 4.55 -0.11 30.68
N PRO A 97 4.62 1.20 30.99
CA PRO A 97 5.82 2.03 30.89
C PRO A 97 6.97 1.56 31.81
#